data_AF-A0A944XS26-F1
#
_entry.id   AF-A0A944XS26-F1
#
_cell.length_a   1.000
_cell.length_b   1.000
_cell.length_c   1.000
_cell.angle_alpha   90.00
_cell.angle_beta   90.00
_cell.angle_gamma   90.00
#
_symmetry.space_group_name_H-M   'P 1'
#
loop_
_entity.id
_entity.type
_entity.pdbx_description
1 polymer ?
#
loop_
_entity_poly.entity_id
_entity_poly.type
_entity_poly.pdbx_seq_one_letter_code
_entity_poly.pdbx_strand_id
1 'polypeptide(L)'
;VLLGRGEADSAKEEFQKALNIDPENSDFVIGMVTALVEKNELDQSLKLLLPISQKEPNNPKLFYSICNVYTKKRYLTVATGHCEKSLELSKDDHETMNRLAWLYSKKNIKLEVAFDLSSKTLEAFPDRPEFIDTLSEILYVKGETVKAIKNIQKAISIMPNEPYYKKQLWKFKNTKYKGPKK
;
A
#
# COMPACT_ATOMS: atom_id res chain seq x y z
N VAL A 1 -9.43 1.40 -6.51
CA VAL A 1 -9.63 1.23 -7.97
C VAL A 1 -8.27 1.41 -8.62
N LEU A 2 -7.69 0.34 -9.18
CA LEU A 2 -6.48 0.43 -10.00
C LEU A 2 -6.93 0.93 -11.38
N LEU A 3 -6.56 2.15 -11.74
CA LEU A 3 -6.88 2.71 -13.05
C LEU A 3 -6.04 1.97 -14.11
N GLY A 4 -6.67 1.43 -15.14
CA GLY A 4 -5.95 0.96 -16.32
C GLY A 4 -5.12 2.10 -16.95
N ARG A 5 -4.06 1.82 -17.71
CA ARG A 5 -3.21 2.90 -18.29
C ARG A 5 -4.00 3.96 -19.06
N GLY A 6 -5.01 3.56 -19.82
CA GLY A 6 -5.90 4.52 -20.52
C GLY A 6 -6.79 5.32 -19.56
N GLU A 7 -7.26 4.69 -18.47
CA GLU A 7 -8.02 5.38 -17.43
C GLU A 7 -7.15 6.35 -16.63
N ALA A 8 -5.85 6.03 -16.47
CA ALA A 8 -4.88 6.90 -15.82
C ALA A 8 -4.60 8.16 -16.67
N ASP A 9 -4.56 8.04 -18.00
CA ASP A 9 -4.42 9.20 -18.89
C ASP A 9 -5.65 10.12 -18.79
N SER A 10 -6.87 9.57 -18.88
CA SER A 10 -8.10 10.36 -18.71
C SER A 10 -8.20 10.98 -17.32
N ALA A 11 -7.84 10.25 -16.26
CA ALA A 11 -7.82 10.78 -14.91
C ALA A 11 -6.83 11.94 -14.75
N LYS A 12 -5.65 11.85 -15.37
CA LYS A 12 -4.65 12.93 -15.38
C LYS A 12 -5.22 14.21 -16.01
N GLU A 13 -5.91 14.10 -17.13
CA GLU A 13 -6.55 15.25 -17.80
C GLU A 13 -7.63 15.90 -16.94
N GLU A 14 -8.52 15.09 -16.33
CA GLU A 14 -9.60 15.62 -15.48
C GLU A 14 -9.06 16.28 -14.21
N PHE A 15 -8.09 15.66 -13.53
CA PHE A 15 -7.46 16.30 -12.38
C PHE A 15 -6.64 17.52 -12.77
N GLN A 16 -6.09 17.59 -13.98
CA GLN A 16 -5.42 18.81 -14.45
C GLN A 16 -6.42 19.97 -14.59
N LYS A 17 -7.63 19.71 -15.10
CA LYS A 17 -8.69 20.73 -15.16
C LYS A 17 -9.10 21.19 -13.77
N ALA A 18 -9.27 20.25 -12.83
CA ALA A 18 -9.61 20.57 -11.43
C ALA A 18 -8.51 21.42 -10.76
N LEU A 19 -7.24 21.07 -10.98
CA LEU A 19 -6.09 21.83 -10.45
C LEU A 19 -5.93 23.21 -11.10
N ASN A 20 -6.44 23.43 -12.31
CA ASN A 20 -6.47 24.78 -12.89
C ASN A 20 -7.47 25.70 -12.19
N ILE A 21 -8.49 25.13 -11.53
CA ILE A 21 -9.49 25.87 -10.76
C ILE A 21 -9.00 26.10 -9.32
N ASP A 22 -8.51 25.04 -8.67
CA ASP A 22 -7.97 25.09 -7.32
C ASP A 22 -6.63 24.33 -7.25
N PRO A 23 -5.49 25.02 -7.49
CA PRO A 23 -4.17 24.39 -7.57
C PRO A 23 -3.67 23.81 -6.24
N GLU A 24 -4.23 24.24 -5.11
CA GLU A 24 -3.78 23.83 -3.77
C GLU A 24 -4.72 22.80 -3.13
N ASN A 25 -5.79 22.40 -3.83
CA ASN A 25 -6.72 21.40 -3.33
C ASN A 25 -6.04 20.03 -3.16
N SER A 26 -5.89 19.60 -1.91
CA SER A 26 -5.26 18.31 -1.60
C SER A 26 -5.93 17.12 -2.24
N ASP A 27 -7.26 17.09 -2.33
CA ASP A 27 -7.96 15.95 -2.93
C ASP A 27 -7.71 15.88 -4.46
N PHE A 28 -7.66 17.02 -5.15
CA PHE A 28 -7.30 17.06 -6.58
C PHE A 28 -5.84 16.67 -6.82
N VAL A 29 -4.93 17.14 -5.95
CA VAL A 29 -3.51 16.77 -6.01
C VAL A 29 -3.33 15.26 -5.81
N ILE A 30 -4.01 14.67 -4.82
CA ILE A 30 -3.98 13.22 -4.56
C ILE A 30 -4.55 12.43 -5.74
N GLY A 31 -5.65 12.91 -6.34
CA GLY A 31 -6.23 12.33 -7.54
C GLY A 31 -5.24 12.30 -8.72
N MET A 32 -4.64 13.45 -9.02
CA MET A 32 -3.57 13.58 -10.03
C MET A 32 -2.42 12.61 -9.75
N VAL A 33 -1.96 12.55 -8.49
CA VAL A 33 -0.85 11.67 -8.10
C VAL A 33 -1.19 10.21 -8.27
N THR A 34 -2.43 9.80 -7.99
CA THR A 34 -2.87 8.42 -8.20
C THR A 34 -2.72 8.03 -9.67
N ALA A 35 -3.13 8.90 -10.59
CA ALA A 35 -2.92 8.69 -12.03
C ALA A 35 -1.43 8.65 -12.42
N LEU A 36 -0.62 9.58 -11.90
CA LEU A 36 0.83 9.62 -12.14
C LEU A 36 1.54 8.35 -11.64
N VAL A 37 1.12 7.79 -10.49
CA VAL A 37 1.69 6.56 -9.93
C VAL A 37 1.43 5.36 -10.85
N GLU A 38 0.23 5.23 -11.42
CA GLU A 38 -0.08 4.15 -12.37
C GLU A 38 0.75 4.26 -13.66
N LYS A 39 1.12 5.49 -14.04
CA LYS A 39 2.05 5.77 -15.15
C LYS A 39 3.52 5.67 -14.77
N ASN A 40 3.84 5.34 -13.52
CA ASN A 40 5.20 5.30 -12.99
C ASN A 40 5.93 6.67 -13.04
N GLU A 41 5.18 7.78 -13.06
CA GLU A 41 5.67 9.17 -13.01
C GLU A 41 5.89 9.61 -11.54
N LEU A 42 6.76 8.88 -10.84
CA LEU A 42 6.88 8.94 -9.37
C LEU A 42 7.54 10.23 -8.86
N ASP A 43 8.49 10.81 -9.60
CA ASP A 43 9.14 12.06 -9.20
C ASP A 43 8.20 13.26 -9.32
N GLN A 44 7.39 13.29 -10.38
CA GLN A 44 6.36 14.32 -10.54
C GLN A 44 5.31 14.22 -9.42
N SER A 45 4.94 12.99 -9.04
CA SER A 45 4.03 12.75 -7.91
C SER A 45 4.54 13.38 -6.61
N LEU A 46 5.82 13.20 -6.28
CA LEU A 46 6.42 13.81 -5.08
C LEU A 46 6.52 15.34 -5.19
N LYS A 47 6.82 15.86 -6.37
CA LYS A 47 6.89 17.32 -6.62
C LYS A 47 5.54 18.00 -6.32
N LEU A 48 4.43 17.32 -6.59
CA LEU A 48 3.09 17.81 -6.27
C LEU A 48 2.73 17.62 -4.80
N LEU A 49 2.99 16.44 -4.23
CA LEU A 49 2.55 16.12 -2.85
C LEU A 49 3.33 16.85 -1.76
N LEU A 50 4.66 16.95 -1.90
CA LEU A 50 5.51 17.41 -0.79
C LEU A 50 5.18 18.85 -0.34
N PRO A 51 5.03 19.85 -1.25
CA PRO A 51 4.65 21.19 -0.84
C PRO A 51 3.29 21.26 -0.14
N ILE A 52 2.31 20.51 -0.63
CA ILE A 52 0.96 20.47 -0.07
C ILE A 52 0.98 19.83 1.32
N SER A 53 1.75 18.76 1.52
CA SER A 53 1.91 18.13 2.84
C SER A 53 2.56 19.02 3.90
N GLN A 54 3.37 20.01 3.49
CA GLN A 54 3.93 21.01 4.42
C GLN A 54 2.88 22.03 4.86
N LYS A 55 1.94 22.37 3.97
CA LYS A 55 0.82 23.29 4.26
C LYS A 55 -0.29 22.62 5.08
N GLU A 56 -0.49 21.32 4.87
CA GLU A 56 -1.50 20.50 5.55
C GLU A 56 -0.89 19.38 6.40
N PRO A 57 -0.16 19.71 7.49
CA PRO A 57 0.56 18.71 8.29
C PRO A 57 -0.35 17.73 9.05
N ASN A 58 -1.67 18.00 9.07
CA ASN A 58 -2.67 17.17 9.75
C ASN A 58 -3.57 16.40 8.78
N ASN A 59 -3.28 16.41 7.46
CA ASN A 59 -4.06 15.66 6.49
C ASN A 59 -3.47 14.24 6.29
N PRO A 60 -4.08 13.17 6.84
CA PRO A 60 -3.55 11.81 6.74
C PRO A 60 -3.42 11.32 5.29
N LYS A 61 -4.34 11.72 4.40
CA LYS A 61 -4.37 11.23 3.01
C LYS A 61 -3.12 11.63 2.23
N LEU A 62 -2.53 12.80 2.51
CA LEU A 62 -1.29 13.25 1.89
C LEU A 62 -0.12 12.34 2.30
N PHE A 63 0.00 12.03 3.59
CA PHE A 63 1.06 11.16 4.09
C PHE A 63 0.92 9.71 3.59
N TYR A 64 -0.32 9.19 3.50
CA TYR A 64 -0.56 7.89 2.86
C TYR A 64 -0.17 7.90 1.38
N SER A 65 -0.50 8.96 0.64
CA SER A 65 -0.14 9.10 -0.77
C SER A 65 1.37 9.19 -0.97
N ILE A 66 2.08 9.96 -0.15
CA ILE A 66 3.55 10.04 -0.15
C ILE A 66 4.16 8.66 0.16
N CYS A 67 3.62 7.95 1.16
CA CYS A 67 4.01 6.58 1.48
C CYS A 67 3.88 5.64 0.29
N ASN A 68 2.76 5.71 -0.45
CA ASN A 68 2.54 4.89 -1.65
C ASN A 68 3.56 5.20 -2.75
N VAL A 69 3.86 6.48 -3.00
CA VAL A 69 4.85 6.89 -4.01
C VAL A 69 6.24 6.38 -3.64
N TYR A 70 6.70 6.61 -2.40
CA TYR A 70 8.01 6.10 -1.96
C TYR A 70 8.08 4.56 -1.93
N THR A 71 6.97 3.88 -1.66
CA THR A 71 6.88 2.42 -1.75
C THR A 71 7.15 1.94 -3.17
N LYS A 72 6.53 2.57 -4.18
CA LYS A 72 6.75 2.26 -5.60
C LYS A 72 8.20 2.57 -6.03
N LYS A 73 8.79 3.66 -5.50
CA LYS A 73 10.21 3.99 -5.69
C LYS A 73 11.18 3.08 -4.91
N ARG A 74 10.69 2.11 -4.12
CA ARG A 74 11.47 1.18 -3.28
C ARG A 74 12.21 1.83 -2.10
N TYR A 75 11.91 3.08 -1.77
CA TYR A 75 12.44 3.75 -0.56
C TYR A 75 11.62 3.36 0.67
N LEU A 76 11.70 2.08 1.07
CA LEU A 76 10.80 1.50 2.06
C LEU A 76 10.91 2.14 3.45
N THR A 77 12.10 2.61 3.85
CA THR A 77 12.26 3.30 5.15
C THR A 77 11.53 4.63 5.18
N VAL A 78 11.67 5.44 4.12
CA VAL A 78 10.97 6.73 3.99
C VAL A 78 9.46 6.50 3.90
N ALA A 79 9.03 5.53 3.09
CA ALA A 79 7.62 5.14 3.00
C ALA A 79 7.04 4.76 4.36
N THR A 80 7.77 3.96 5.15
CA THR A 80 7.35 3.53 6.49
C THR A 80 7.03 4.74 7.37
N GLY A 81 7.92 5.74 7.43
CA GLY A 81 7.72 6.93 8.27
C GLY A 81 6.48 7.74 7.88
N HIS A 82 6.21 7.88 6.58
CA HIS A 82 4.99 8.57 6.12
C HIS A 82 3.71 7.77 6.39
N CYS A 83 3.73 6.44 6.26
CA CYS A 83 2.57 5.63 6.65
C CYS A 83 2.35 5.61 8.17
N GLU A 84 3.42 5.61 8.97
CA GLU A 84 3.31 5.79 10.43
C GLU A 84 2.66 7.13 10.77
N LYS A 85 3.05 8.22 10.08
CA LYS A 85 2.43 9.53 10.26
C LYS A 85 0.96 9.57 9.86
N SER A 86 0.61 8.95 8.73
CA SER A 86 -0.79 8.82 8.29
C SER A 86 -1.65 8.11 9.34
N LEU A 87 -1.16 6.99 9.88
CA LEU A 87 -1.89 6.21 10.87
C LEU A 87 -2.00 6.91 12.23
N GLU A 88 -1.00 7.71 12.60
CA GLU A 88 -1.05 8.56 13.80
C GLU A 88 -2.20 9.58 13.71
N LEU A 89 -2.37 10.19 12.53
CA LEU A 89 -3.41 11.18 12.25
C LEU A 89 -4.81 10.55 12.07
N SER A 90 -4.89 9.34 11.53
CA SER A 90 -6.15 8.59 11.32
C SER A 90 -6.00 7.13 11.71
N LYS A 91 -6.31 6.82 12.98
CA LYS A 91 -6.07 5.50 13.60
C LYS A 91 -6.91 4.36 13.02
N ASP A 92 -8.01 4.67 12.35
CA ASP A 92 -8.97 3.69 11.81
C ASP A 92 -8.92 3.59 10.27
N ASP A 93 -7.85 4.12 9.65
CA ASP A 93 -7.65 3.97 8.21
C ASP A 93 -7.03 2.60 7.87
N HIS A 94 -7.92 1.65 7.54
CA HIS A 94 -7.57 0.27 7.22
C HIS A 94 -6.62 0.14 6.02
N GLU A 95 -6.66 1.07 5.06
CA GLU A 95 -5.72 1.08 3.93
C GLU A 95 -4.31 1.44 4.38
N THR A 96 -4.16 2.46 5.25
CA THR A 96 -2.87 2.77 5.89
C THR A 96 -2.39 1.62 6.78
N MET A 97 -3.28 1.02 7.59
CA MET A 97 -2.91 -0.14 8.44
C MET A 97 -2.34 -1.28 7.61
N ASN A 98 -3.04 -1.66 6.53
CA ASN A 98 -2.60 -2.72 5.63
C ASN A 98 -1.25 -2.38 4.96
N ARG A 99 -1.10 -1.16 4.44
CA ARG A 99 0.16 -0.71 3.81
C ARG A 99 1.32 -0.74 4.81
N LEU A 100 1.11 -0.24 6.03
CA LEU A 100 2.15 -0.21 7.07
C LEU A 100 2.53 -1.62 7.52
N ALA A 101 1.56 -2.51 7.72
CA ALA A 101 1.79 -3.91 8.02
C ALA A 101 2.63 -4.61 6.95
N TRP A 102 2.31 -4.37 5.68
CA TRP A 102 3.10 -4.87 4.55
C TRP A 102 4.53 -4.32 4.57
N LEU A 103 4.72 -3.01 4.82
CA LEU A 103 6.05 -2.38 4.87
C LEU A 103 6.91 -2.95 6.01
N TYR A 104 6.34 -3.14 7.19
CA TYR A 104 7.00 -3.79 8.32
C TYR A 104 7.43 -5.22 8.00
N SER A 105 6.55 -6.01 7.37
CA SER A 105 6.88 -7.36 6.90
C SER A 105 8.02 -7.36 5.88
N LYS A 106 7.98 -6.49 4.86
CA LYS A 106 9.04 -6.40 3.84
C LYS A 106 10.40 -6.01 4.40
N LYS A 107 10.41 -5.17 5.43
CA LYS A 107 11.62 -4.75 6.12
C LYS A 107 12.04 -5.71 7.24
N ASN A 108 11.22 -6.72 7.55
CA ASN A 108 11.40 -7.64 8.67
C ASN A 108 11.60 -6.92 10.02
N ILE A 109 10.78 -5.90 10.28
CA ILE A 109 10.79 -5.12 11.53
C ILE A 109 9.38 -5.10 12.11
N LYS A 110 9.26 -4.95 13.43
CA LYS A 110 7.96 -4.79 14.12
C LYS A 110 6.91 -5.83 13.68
N LEU A 111 7.31 -7.10 13.51
CA LEU A 111 6.46 -8.15 12.92
C LEU A 111 5.18 -8.42 13.73
N GLU A 112 5.22 -8.29 15.05
CA GLU A 112 4.02 -8.41 15.89
C GLU A 112 3.05 -7.26 15.63
N VAL A 113 3.54 -6.02 15.55
CA VAL A 113 2.72 -4.86 15.17
C VAL A 113 2.14 -5.03 13.77
N ALA A 114 2.93 -5.55 12.82
CA ALA A 114 2.45 -5.84 11.48
C ALA A 114 1.29 -6.85 11.50
N PHE A 115 1.44 -7.93 12.28
CA PHE A 115 0.41 -8.95 12.46
C PHE A 115 -0.87 -8.37 13.06
N ASP A 116 -0.76 -7.55 14.11
CA ASP A 116 -1.92 -6.91 14.76
C ASP A 116 -2.65 -5.96 13.81
N LEU A 117 -1.91 -5.10 13.10
CA LEU A 117 -2.48 -4.18 12.10
C LEU A 117 -3.20 -4.95 10.99
N SER A 118 -2.57 -5.99 10.44
CA SER A 118 -3.16 -6.78 9.36
C SER A 118 -4.31 -7.69 9.82
N SER A 119 -4.35 -8.06 11.10
CA SER A 119 -5.47 -8.83 11.67
C SER A 119 -6.71 -7.94 11.79
N LYS A 120 -6.55 -6.71 12.29
CA LYS A 120 -7.64 -5.72 12.37
C LYS A 120 -8.25 -5.41 11.00
N THR A 121 -7.43 -5.31 9.94
CA THR A 121 -7.95 -5.09 8.59
C THR A 121 -8.80 -6.25 8.07
N LEU A 122 -8.48 -7.48 8.46
CA LEU A 122 -9.26 -8.66 8.10
C LEU A 122 -10.48 -8.88 9.01
N GLU A 123 -10.47 -8.39 10.24
CA GLU A 123 -11.66 -8.34 11.08
C GLU A 123 -12.72 -7.42 10.45
N ALA A 124 -12.32 -6.24 9.97
CA ALA A 124 -13.22 -5.31 9.30
C ALA A 124 -13.59 -5.74 7.86
N PHE A 125 -12.64 -6.32 7.13
CA PHE A 125 -12.81 -6.68 5.72
C PHE A 125 -12.29 -8.10 5.43
N PRO A 126 -13.02 -9.15 5.85
CA PRO A 126 -12.52 -10.53 5.84
C PRO A 126 -12.27 -11.11 4.45
N ASP A 127 -12.88 -10.54 3.42
CA ASP A 127 -12.84 -11.05 2.05
C ASP A 127 -12.13 -10.09 1.07
N ARG A 128 -11.31 -9.16 1.58
CA ARG A 128 -10.39 -8.34 0.75
C ARG A 128 -9.11 -9.13 0.43
N PRO A 129 -8.88 -9.59 -0.80
CA PRO A 129 -7.73 -10.45 -1.12
C PRO A 129 -6.37 -9.79 -0.88
N GLU A 130 -6.27 -8.46 -1.02
CA GLU A 130 -5.07 -7.68 -0.75
C GLU A 130 -4.70 -7.67 0.75
N PHE A 131 -5.71 -7.69 1.62
CA PHE A 131 -5.50 -7.76 3.07
C PHE A 131 -5.14 -9.19 3.48
N ILE A 132 -5.77 -10.19 2.85
CA ILE A 132 -5.44 -11.60 3.04
C ILE A 132 -3.98 -11.88 2.61
N ASP A 133 -3.54 -11.34 1.46
CA ASP A 133 -2.15 -11.48 1.00
C ASP A 133 -1.16 -10.84 1.97
N THR A 134 -1.47 -9.65 2.50
CA THR A 134 -0.60 -8.97 3.48
C THR A 134 -0.42 -9.79 4.74
N LEU A 135 -1.51 -10.33 5.32
CA LEU A 135 -1.41 -11.23 6.48
C LEU A 135 -0.64 -12.51 6.13
N SER A 136 -0.86 -13.07 4.94
CA SER A 136 -0.15 -14.25 4.46
C SER A 136 1.35 -14.00 4.38
N GLU A 137 1.77 -12.84 3.88
CA GLU A 137 3.18 -12.44 3.85
C GLU A 137 3.78 -12.33 5.24
N ILE A 138 3.08 -11.70 6.18
CA ILE A 138 3.53 -11.56 7.58
C ILE A 138 3.72 -12.93 8.23
N LEU A 139 2.74 -13.82 8.09
CA LEU A 139 2.82 -15.19 8.60
C LEU A 139 4.00 -15.96 8.00
N TYR A 140 4.23 -15.81 6.70
CA TYR A 140 5.37 -16.44 6.03
C TYR A 140 6.71 -15.92 6.57
N VAL A 141 6.84 -14.61 6.76
CA VAL A 141 8.04 -13.98 7.32
C VAL A 141 8.27 -14.38 8.77
N LYS A 142 7.19 -14.59 9.56
CA LYS A 142 7.23 -15.13 10.93
C LYS A 142 7.55 -16.64 11.00
N GLY A 143 7.66 -17.32 9.86
CA GLY A 143 7.90 -18.77 9.79
C GLY A 143 6.65 -19.64 9.91
N GLU A 144 5.46 -19.04 10.00
CA GLU A 144 4.16 -19.71 10.07
C GLU A 144 3.67 -20.11 8.66
N THR A 145 4.53 -20.75 7.87
CA THR A 145 4.31 -21.04 6.44
C THR A 145 3.01 -21.79 6.15
N VAL A 146 2.61 -22.73 7.02
CA VAL A 146 1.36 -23.49 6.85
C VAL A 146 0.15 -22.56 6.91
N LYS A 147 0.13 -21.60 7.85
CA LYS A 147 -0.95 -20.61 7.96
C LYS A 147 -0.93 -19.63 6.78
N ALA A 148 0.26 -19.20 6.35
CA ALA A 148 0.42 -18.34 5.16
C ALA A 148 -0.16 -19.01 3.90
N ILE A 149 0.11 -20.29 3.68
CA ILE A 149 -0.43 -21.07 2.56
C ILE A 149 -1.97 -21.15 2.63
N LYS A 150 -2.52 -21.41 3.82
CA LYS A 150 -3.98 -21.47 4.01
C LYS A 150 -4.64 -20.12 3.69
N ASN A 151 -4.06 -19.02 4.16
CA ASN A 151 -4.62 -17.68 3.92
C ASN A 151 -4.53 -17.29 2.43
N ILE A 152 -3.39 -17.47 1.76
CA ILE A 152 -3.28 -17.10 0.35
C ILE A 152 -4.19 -17.94 -0.56
N GLN A 153 -4.52 -19.18 -0.16
CA GLN A 153 -5.52 -19.99 -0.85
C GLN A 153 -6.92 -19.36 -0.78
N LYS A 154 -7.27 -18.69 0.33
CA LYS A 154 -8.52 -17.91 0.43
C LYS A 154 -8.52 -16.75 -0.58
N ALA A 155 -7.43 -16.01 -0.69
CA ALA A 155 -7.30 -14.95 -1.69
C ALA A 155 -7.46 -15.50 -3.13
N ILE A 156 -6.87 -16.66 -3.43
CA ILE A 156 -7.03 -17.35 -4.72
C ILE A 156 -8.48 -17.79 -4.95
N SER A 157 -9.21 -18.25 -3.93
CA SER A 157 -10.61 -18.62 -4.10
C SER A 157 -11.52 -17.42 -4.42
N ILE A 158 -11.17 -16.22 -3.92
CA ILE A 158 -11.92 -14.99 -4.20
C ILE A 158 -11.56 -14.43 -5.58
N MET A 159 -10.28 -14.45 -5.94
CA MET A 159 -9.79 -14.00 -7.26
C MET A 159 -9.01 -15.11 -7.98
N PRO A 160 -9.70 -16.12 -8.54
CA PRO A 160 -9.06 -17.30 -9.12
C PRO A 160 -8.26 -17.01 -10.41
N ASN A 161 -8.57 -15.90 -11.07
CA ASN A 161 -7.91 -15.48 -12.30
C ASN A 161 -6.73 -14.54 -12.06
N GLU A 162 -6.49 -14.11 -10.81
CA GLU A 162 -5.39 -13.21 -10.47
C GLU A 162 -4.07 -14.00 -10.32
N PRO A 163 -3.12 -13.89 -11.28
CA PRO A 163 -1.90 -14.70 -11.27
C PRO A 163 -0.98 -14.36 -10.09
N TYR A 164 -1.09 -13.13 -9.56
CA TYR A 164 -0.28 -12.66 -8.43
C TYR A 164 -0.39 -13.59 -7.21
N TYR A 165 -1.60 -13.97 -6.80
CA TYR A 165 -1.77 -14.81 -5.60
C TYR A 165 -1.27 -16.25 -5.83
N LYS A 166 -1.38 -16.78 -7.05
CA LYS A 166 -0.80 -18.08 -7.40
C LYS A 166 0.72 -18.05 -7.28
N LYS A 167 1.36 -16.95 -7.69
CA LYS A 167 2.81 -16.74 -7.50
C LYS A 167 3.19 -16.64 -6.02
N GLN A 168 2.38 -15.98 -5.20
CA GLN A 168 2.58 -15.92 -3.75
C GLN A 168 2.48 -17.31 -3.10
N LEU A 169 1.46 -18.11 -3.48
CA LEU A 169 1.35 -19.50 -3.06
C LEU A 169 2.57 -20.33 -3.46
N TRP A 170 3.05 -20.19 -4.70
CA TRP A 170 4.26 -20.86 -5.14
C TRP A 170 5.47 -20.47 -4.28
N LYS A 171 5.64 -19.17 -4.00
CA LYS A 171 6.72 -18.68 -3.14
C LYS A 171 6.67 -19.32 -1.75
N PHE A 172 5.51 -19.31 -1.10
CA PHE A 172 5.37 -19.87 0.26
C PHE A 172 5.65 -21.36 0.33
N LYS A 173 5.33 -22.12 -0.73
CA LYS A 173 5.60 -23.57 -0.80
C LYS A 173 7.06 -23.92 -1.08
N ASN A 174 7.75 -23.11 -1.90
CA ASN A 174 9.02 -23.50 -2.51
C ASN A 174 10.23 -22.73 -1.96
N THR A 175 9.99 -21.69 -1.16
CA THR A 175 11.07 -20.92 -0.55
C THR A 175 10.99 -21.03 0.96
N LYS A 176 12.15 -21.09 1.62
CA LYS A 176 12.25 -20.91 3.07
C LYS A 176 12.65 -19.46 3.30
N TYR A 177 11.91 -18.74 4.13
CA TYR A 177 12.27 -17.37 4.47
C TYR A 177 13.63 -17.39 5.19
N LYS A 178 14.62 -16.65 4.65
CA LYS A 178 16.01 -16.64 5.14
C LYS A 178 16.33 -15.45 6.05
N GLY A 179 15.34 -14.66 6.47
CA GLY A 179 15.57 -13.39 7.17
C GLY A 179 16.20 -12.32 6.27
N PRO A 180 16.36 -11.08 6.76
CA PRO A 180 17.12 -10.05 6.05
C PRO A 180 18.58 -10.50 5.93
N LYS A 181 19.16 -10.33 4.74
CA LYS A 181 20.62 -10.40 4.56
C LYS A 181 21.20 -9.25 5.37
N LYS A 182 22.08 -9.57 6.33
CA LYS A 182 22.86 -8.58 7.09
C LYS A 182 23.71 -7.73 6.17
#